data_AF-A0AAI9GKL4-F1
#
_entry.id   AF-A0AAI9GKL4-F1
#
_cell.length_a   1.000
_cell.length_b   1.000
_cell.length_c   1.000
_cell.angle_alpha   90.00
_cell.angle_beta   90.00
_cell.angle_gamma   90.00
#
_symmetry.space_group_name_H-M   'P 1'
#
loop_
_entity.id
_entity.type
_entity.pdbx_description
1 polymer ?
#
loop_
_entity_poly.entity_id
_entity_poly.type
_entity_poly.pdbx_seq_one_letter_code
_entity_poly.pdbx_strand_id
1 'polypeptide(L)'
;MIEHESKKSDSQSLRKDIGIFIRESRISKSLTGTQLGNLLDVSQQQISRYENGITSINIETLDTILQILDIEWSEFYRKVLMVDVTNQIEKNKDSFPFYLHI
;
A
#
# COMPACT_ATOMS: atom_id res chain seq x y z
N MET A 1 -22.07 22.56 17.30
CA MET A 1 -21.20 21.37 17.39
C MET A 1 -20.57 21.21 16.03
N ILE A 2 -19.32 21.63 15.87
CA ILE A 2 -18.56 21.45 14.62
C ILE A 2 -17.90 20.08 14.74
N GLU A 3 -18.30 19.15 13.90
CA GLU A 3 -17.62 17.87 13.76
C GLU A 3 -16.20 18.14 13.27
N HIS A 4 -15.24 17.83 14.13
CA HIS A 4 -13.83 17.78 13.76
C HIS A 4 -13.66 16.65 12.74
N GLU A 5 -13.63 16.97 11.45
CA GLU A 5 -13.07 16.08 10.43
C GLU A 5 -11.58 15.91 10.75
N SER A 6 -11.27 14.86 11.51
CA SER A 6 -9.89 14.55 11.86
C SER A 6 -9.15 14.16 10.58
N LYS A 7 -8.15 14.97 10.18
CA LYS A 7 -7.13 14.63 9.19
C LYS A 7 -6.69 13.18 9.35
N LYS A 8 -7.08 12.31 8.42
CA LYS A 8 -6.62 10.91 8.35
C LYS A 8 -5.10 10.94 8.20
N SER A 9 -4.35 10.34 9.13
CA SER A 9 -2.88 10.43 9.12
C SER A 9 -2.31 9.68 7.91
N ASP A 10 -1.32 10.28 7.25
CA ASP A 10 -0.73 9.80 5.99
C ASP A 10 -0.25 8.33 6.05
N SER A 11 0.16 7.87 7.24
CA SER A 11 0.60 6.48 7.50
C SER A 11 -0.51 5.44 7.33
N GLN A 12 -1.77 5.81 7.57
CA GLN A 12 -2.91 4.90 7.45
C GLN A 12 -3.36 4.77 5.98
N SER A 13 -3.07 5.77 5.15
CA SER A 13 -3.24 5.67 3.69
C SER A 13 -2.28 4.64 3.12
N LEU A 14 -0.98 4.80 3.36
CA LEU A 14 0.04 3.94 2.76
C LEU A 14 -0.16 2.45 3.05
N ARG A 15 -0.53 2.10 4.29
CA ARG A 15 -0.84 0.69 4.64
C ARG A 15 -2.01 0.14 3.85
N LYS A 16 -3.02 0.97 3.59
CA LYS A 16 -4.19 0.58 2.82
C LYS A 16 -3.82 0.40 1.35
N ASP A 17 -2.99 1.29 0.81
CA ASP A 17 -2.56 1.26 -0.58
C ASP A 17 -1.68 0.02 -0.86
N ILE A 18 -0.75 -0.30 0.06
CA ILE A 18 0.01 -1.56 0.05
C ILE A 18 -0.92 -2.77 0.10
N GLY A 19 -1.89 -2.77 1.02
CA GLY A 19 -2.83 -3.88 1.17
C GLY A 19 -3.69 -4.13 -0.08
N ILE A 20 -4.17 -3.05 -0.72
CA ILE A 20 -4.92 -3.11 -1.97
C ILE A 20 -4.04 -3.70 -3.08
N PHE A 21 -2.81 -3.20 -3.23
CA PHE A 21 -1.87 -3.71 -4.22
C PHE A 21 -1.60 -5.21 -4.08
N ILE A 22 -1.37 -5.69 -2.85
CA ILE A 22 -1.16 -7.12 -2.55
C ILE A 22 -2.41 -7.94 -2.93
N ARG A 23 -3.60 -7.45 -2.56
CA ARG A 23 -4.87 -8.13 -2.87
C ARG A 23 -5.09 -8.29 -4.37
N GLU A 24 -4.92 -7.20 -5.12
CA GLU A 24 -5.12 -7.20 -6.57
C GLU A 24 -4.13 -8.13 -7.27
N SER A 25 -2.86 -8.09 -6.85
CA SER A 25 -1.82 -8.94 -7.42
C SER A 25 -1.98 -10.41 -7.05
N ARG A 26 -2.48 -10.71 -5.84
CA ARG A 26 -2.88 -12.07 -5.46
C ARG A 26 -4.00 -12.59 -6.36
N ILE A 27 -5.02 -11.77 -6.62
CA ILE A 27 -6.14 -12.15 -7.48
C ILE A 27 -5.69 -12.33 -8.93
N SER A 28 -4.77 -11.50 -9.44
CA SER A 28 -4.24 -11.66 -10.81
C SER A 28 -3.45 -12.96 -10.98
N LYS A 29 -2.76 -13.43 -9.93
CA LYS A 29 -2.13 -14.76 -9.85
C LYS A 29 -3.11 -15.90 -9.57
N SER A 30 -4.42 -15.63 -9.53
CA SER A 30 -5.49 -16.62 -9.25
C SER A 30 -5.34 -17.33 -7.90
N LEU A 31 -4.73 -16.69 -6.91
CA LEU A 31 -4.55 -17.25 -5.56
C LEU A 31 -5.70 -16.81 -4.65
N THR A 32 -6.20 -17.71 -3.83
CA THR A 32 -7.07 -17.39 -2.69
C THR A 32 -6.25 -16.84 -1.52
N GLY A 33 -6.89 -16.11 -0.60
CA GLY A 33 -6.22 -15.63 0.61
C GLY A 33 -5.63 -16.76 1.46
N THR A 34 -6.28 -17.93 1.49
CA THR A 34 -5.76 -19.12 2.18
C THR A 34 -4.51 -19.66 1.50
N GLN A 35 -4.49 -19.73 0.16
CA GLN A 35 -3.31 -20.20 -0.58
C GLN A 35 -2.11 -19.26 -0.37
N LEU A 36 -2.30 -17.94 -0.43
CA LEU A 36 -1.23 -16.99 -0.12
C LEU A 36 -0.76 -17.13 1.33
N GLY A 37 -1.70 -17.31 2.27
CA GLY A 37 -1.38 -17.56 3.68
C GLY A 37 -0.50 -18.79 3.86
N ASN A 38 -0.86 -19.90 3.22
CA ASN A 38 -0.07 -21.13 3.26
C ASN A 38 1.34 -20.96 2.69
N LEU A 39 1.50 -20.18 1.60
CA LEU A 39 2.81 -19.91 0.99
C LEU A 39 3.69 -19.00 1.86
N LEU A 40 3.09 -18.15 2.68
CA LEU A 40 3.76 -17.25 3.62
C LEU A 40 3.89 -17.81 5.04
N ASP A 41 3.39 -19.02 5.29
CA ASP A 41 3.28 -19.63 6.61
C ASP A 41 2.51 -18.75 7.63
N VAL A 42 1.38 -18.18 7.19
CA VAL A 42 0.48 -17.37 8.03
C VAL A 42 -0.99 -17.75 7.81
N SER A 43 -1.85 -17.39 8.77
CA SER A 43 -3.29 -17.64 8.64
C SER A 43 -3.93 -16.77 7.55
N GLN A 44 -5.04 -17.26 6.97
CA GLN A 44 -5.86 -16.46 6.03
C GLN A 44 -6.34 -15.14 6.67
N GLN A 45 -6.63 -15.14 7.98
CA GLN A 45 -7.01 -13.93 8.72
C GLN A 45 -5.88 -12.90 8.74
N GLN A 46 -4.63 -13.36 8.83
CA GLN A 46 -3.46 -12.48 8.75
C GLN A 46 -3.31 -11.89 7.35
N ILE A 47 -3.52 -12.68 6.28
CA ILE A 47 -3.59 -12.16 4.91
C ILE A 47 -4.69 -11.10 4.77
N SER A 48 -5.88 -11.35 5.31
CA SER A 48 -6.98 -10.37 5.31
C SER A 48 -6.59 -9.07 6.02
N ARG A 49 -5.87 -9.15 7.15
CA ARG A 49 -5.38 -7.96 7.86
C ARG A 49 -4.37 -7.17 7.02
N TYR A 50 -3.46 -7.85 6.34
CA TYR A 50 -2.52 -7.22 5.41
C TYR A 50 -3.23 -6.52 4.27
N GLU A 51 -4.12 -7.21 3.56
CA GLU A 51 -4.85 -6.66 2.42
C GLU A 51 -5.77 -5.49 2.79
N ASN A 52 -6.25 -5.46 4.03
CA ASN A 52 -7.09 -4.38 4.52
C ASN A 52 -6.31 -3.24 5.17
N GLY A 53 -4.98 -3.33 5.29
CA GLY A 53 -4.14 -2.35 5.96
C GLY A 53 -4.35 -2.26 7.48
N ILE A 54 -4.90 -3.31 8.09
CA ILE A 54 -5.23 -3.36 9.54
C ILE A 54 -3.96 -3.47 10.39
N THR A 55 -2.99 -4.27 9.93
CA THR A 55 -1.70 -4.46 10.60
C THR A 55 -0.56 -4.02 9.68
N SER A 56 0.56 -3.60 10.26
CA SER A 56 1.78 -3.34 9.49
C SER A 56 2.33 -4.63 8.87
N ILE A 57 2.98 -4.47 7.71
CA ILE A 57 3.80 -5.48 7.05
C ILE A 57 5.24 -5.00 7.19
N ASN A 58 6.16 -5.86 7.66
CA ASN A 58 7.58 -5.52 7.68
C ASN A 58 8.19 -5.72 6.28
N ILE A 59 9.43 -5.27 6.09
CA ILE A 59 10.05 -5.29 4.76
C ILE A 59 10.33 -6.72 4.28
N GLU A 60 10.67 -7.64 5.18
CA GLU A 60 10.97 -9.04 4.86
C GLU A 60 9.73 -9.82 4.41
N THR A 61 8.59 -9.63 5.09
CA THR A 61 7.30 -10.20 4.69
C THR A 61 6.83 -9.58 3.38
N LEU A 62 7.03 -8.27 3.16
CA LEU A 62 6.69 -7.63 1.90
C LEU A 62 7.54 -8.22 0.76
N ASP A 63 8.85 -8.36 0.93
CA ASP A 63 9.75 -8.99 -0.05
C ASP A 63 9.26 -10.39 -0.44
N THR A 64 8.96 -11.22 0.57
CA THR A 64 8.44 -12.58 0.35
C THR A 64 7.11 -12.58 -0.40
N ILE A 65 6.19 -11.66 -0.06
CA ILE A 65 4.92 -11.50 -0.77
C ILE A 65 5.17 -11.14 -2.24
N LEU A 66 6.06 -10.19 -2.52
CA LEU A 66 6.39 -9.78 -3.89
C LEU A 66 6.99 -10.94 -4.68
N GLN A 67 7.88 -11.73 -4.10
CA GLN A 67 8.44 -12.92 -4.74
C GLN A 67 7.36 -13.98 -5.05
N ILE A 68 6.47 -14.30 -4.11
CA ILE A 68 5.37 -15.26 -4.32
C ILE A 68 4.44 -14.79 -5.43
N LEU A 69 4.17 -13.48 -5.47
CA LEU A 69 3.31 -12.87 -6.47
C LEU A 69 4.03 -12.53 -7.77
N ASP A 70 5.33 -12.83 -7.88
CA ASP A 70 6.17 -12.59 -9.07
C ASP A 70 6.14 -11.13 -9.51
N ILE A 71 6.36 -10.24 -8.53
CA ILE A 71 6.34 -8.79 -8.69
C ILE A 71 7.72 -8.24 -8.40
N GLU A 72 8.22 -7.43 -9.32
CA GLU A 72 9.44 -6.65 -9.12
C GLU A 72 9.22 -5.48 -8.16
N TRP A 73 10.22 -5.20 -7.31
CA TRP A 73 10.21 -4.03 -6.42
C TRP A 73 9.98 -2.71 -7.16
N SER A 74 10.47 -2.60 -8.40
CA SER A 74 10.28 -1.42 -9.26
C SER A 74 8.81 -1.20 -9.61
N GLU A 75 8.04 -2.27 -9.83
CA GLU A 75 6.60 -2.19 -10.09
C GLU A 75 5.84 -1.76 -8.83
N PHE A 76 6.16 -2.35 -7.68
CA PHE A 76 5.61 -1.95 -6.38
C PHE A 76 5.87 -0.46 -6.12
N TYR A 77 7.12 -0.02 -6.27
CA TYR A 77 7.50 1.39 -6.11
C TYR A 77 6.68 2.31 -7.00
N ARG A 78 6.55 1.97 -8.29
CA ARG A 78 5.81 2.80 -9.25
C ARG A 78 4.31 2.86 -8.94
N LYS A 79 3.69 1.74 -8.55
CA LYS A 79 2.24 1.63 -8.37
C LYS A 79 1.74 2.10 -7.02
N VAL A 80 2.56 1.96 -5.97
CA VAL A 80 2.17 2.31 -4.60
C VAL A 80 2.85 3.60 -4.17
N LEU A 81 4.19 3.65 -4.17
CA LEU A 81 4.92 4.75 -3.56
C LEU A 81 4.95 6.03 -4.42
N MET A 82 5.13 5.89 -5.74
CA MET A 82 5.27 7.04 -6.65
C MET A 82 3.93 7.74 -6.95
N VAL A 83 2.83 6.98 -7.04
CA VAL A 83 1.47 7.51 -7.21
C VAL A 83 1.08 8.35 -6.00
N ASP A 84 1.38 7.88 -4.79
CA ASP A 84 1.11 8.62 -3.55
C ASP A 84 1.88 9.94 -3.48
N VAL A 85 3.17 9.94 -3.86
CA VAL A 85 3.98 11.16 -3.91
C VAL A 85 3.41 12.17 -4.91
N THR A 86 2.98 11.71 -6.09
CA THR A 86 2.43 12.60 -7.12
C THR A 86 1.11 13.22 -6.67
N ASN A 87 0.20 12.43 -6.07
CA ASN A 87 -1.05 12.92 -5.50
C ASN A 87 -0.81 13.92 -4.35
N GLN A 88 0.24 13.73 -3.56
CA GLN A 88 0.64 14.69 -2.52
C GLN A 88 1.22 15.98 -3.13
N ILE A 89 2.03 15.90 -4.18
CA ILE A 89 2.53 17.09 -4.88
C ILE A 89 1.37 17.91 -5.45
N GLU A 90 0.39 17.26 -6.07
CA GLU A 90 -0.78 17.94 -6.63
C GLU A 90 -1.64 18.59 -5.54
N LYS A 91 -1.87 17.92 -4.40
CA LYS A 91 -2.58 18.51 -3.25
C LYS A 91 -1.83 19.67 -2.60
N ASN A 92 -0.50 19.71 -2.69
CA ASN A 92 0.34 20.76 -2.12
C ASN A 92 0.68 21.89 -3.12
N LYS A 93 0.28 21.78 -4.40
CA LYS A 93 0.47 22.84 -5.40
C LYS A 93 -0.22 24.15 -5.03
N ASP A 94 -1.29 24.09 -4.24
CA ASP A 94 -1.99 25.28 -3.75
C ASP A 94 -1.27 25.97 -2.57
N SER A 95 -0.13 25.45 -2.10
CA SER A 95 0.53 25.92 -0.87
C SER A 95 2.04 26.18 -0.94
N PHE A 96 2.71 26.08 -2.09
CA PHE A 96 4.15 26.41 -2.18
C PHE A 96 4.47 27.66 -3.02
N PRO A 97 5.33 28.58 -2.52
CA PRO A 97 5.55 29.89 -3.10
C PRO A 97 6.38 29.84 -4.37
N PHE A 98 6.11 30.79 -5.27
CA PHE A 98 6.61 31.01 -6.63
C PHE A 98 8.13 30.89 -6.91
N TYR A 99 8.97 30.56 -5.93
CA TYR A 99 10.43 30.74 -6.02
C TYR A 99 11.24 29.55 -6.56
N LEU A 100 10.61 28.58 -7.23
CA LEU A 100 11.35 27.60 -8.04
C LEU A 100 10.86 27.62 -9.49
N HIS A 101 11.02 28.77 -10.13
CA HIS A 101 11.17 28.89 -11.57
C HIS A 101 12.54 29.51 -11.82
N ILE A 102 13.51 28.66 -12.15
CA ILE A 102 14.70 29.05 -12.90
C ILE A 102 14.40 28.80 -14.37
#